data_AF-A0A530M5R2-F1
#
_entry.id   AF-A0A530M5R2-F1
#
_cell.length_a   1.000
_cell.length_b   1.000
_cell.length_c   1.000
_cell.angle_alpha   90.00
_cell.angle_beta   90.00
_cell.angle_gamma   90.00
#
_symmetry.space_group_name_H-M   'P 1'
#
loop_
_entity.id
_entity.type
_entity.pdbx_description
1 polymer ?
#
loop_
_entity_poly.entity_id
_entity_poly.type
_entity_poly.pdbx_seq_one_letter_code
_entity_poly.pdbx_strand_id
1 'polypeptide(L)'
;TGIVKVGAKTEWPEWRPPKEMRARQPELPEMVPAGPYNPLGARALYLLRDGRDTLYRIHGTNDPKGIGFDGTSGCFRLTNTDVIDLFKRVSVGARVVVQ
;
A
#
# COMPACT_ATOMS: atom_id res chain seq x y z
N THR A 1 -2.90 2.61 -16.81
CA THR A 1 -4.31 2.18 -16.72
C THR A 1 -4.44 0.67 -16.79
N GLY A 2 -5.47 0.08 -16.17
CA GLY A 2 -5.71 -1.37 -16.22
C GLY A 2 -6.67 -1.89 -15.16
N ILE A 3 -7.07 -3.16 -15.30
CA ILE A 3 -7.94 -3.85 -14.35
C ILE A 3 -7.07 -4.81 -13.51
N VAL A 4 -7.25 -4.75 -12.19
CA VAL A 4 -6.60 -5.64 -11.22
C VAL A 4 -7.65 -6.07 -10.18
N LYS A 5 -7.28 -6.96 -9.27
CA LYS A 5 -8.15 -7.39 -8.16
C LYS A 5 -7.46 -7.20 -6.83
N VAL A 6 -8.24 -7.00 -5.77
CA VAL A 6 -7.73 -7.13 -4.39
C VAL A 6 -7.43 -8.61 -4.16
N GLY A 7 -6.16 -8.99 -4.06
CA GLY A 7 -5.78 -10.40 -3.83
C GLY A 7 -5.56 -10.74 -2.37
N ALA A 8 -5.17 -9.75 -1.56
CA ALA A 8 -4.99 -9.92 -0.13
C ALA A 8 -5.26 -8.62 0.62
N LYS A 9 -5.44 -8.74 1.94
CA LYS A 9 -5.76 -7.66 2.86
C LYS A 9 -5.02 -7.90 4.17
N THR A 10 -4.35 -6.89 4.71
CA THR A 10 -3.64 -7.00 5.99
C THR A 10 -3.94 -5.81 6.89
N GLU A 11 -4.18 -6.10 8.16
CA GLU A 11 -4.21 -5.10 9.24
C GLU A 11 -2.81 -4.88 9.78
N TRP A 12 -2.43 -3.61 9.97
CA TRP A 12 -1.11 -3.20 10.46
C TRP A 12 0.04 -3.97 9.76
N PRO A 13 0.18 -3.82 8.43
CA PRO A 13 1.19 -4.56 7.68
C PRO A 13 2.61 -4.17 8.11
N GLU A 14 3.55 -5.12 8.02
CA GLU A 14 4.97 -4.76 7.94
C GLU A 14 5.28 -4.13 6.60
N TRP A 15 6.29 -3.26 6.55
CA TRP A 15 6.77 -2.68 5.30
C TRP A 15 8.20 -3.08 5.03
N ARG A 16 8.45 -3.55 3.81
CA ARG A 16 9.80 -3.79 3.29
C ARG A 16 10.00 -2.86 2.11
N PRO A 17 11.00 -1.96 2.14
CA PRO A 17 11.25 -1.09 1.01
C PRO A 17 11.59 -1.92 -0.24
N PRO A 18 11.05 -1.58 -1.43
CA PRO A 18 11.42 -2.25 -2.68
C PRO A 18 12.93 -2.21 -2.93
N LYS A 19 13.46 -3.20 -3.65
CA LYS A 19 14.90 -3.33 -3.90
C LYS A 19 15.47 -2.07 -4.58
N GLU A 20 14.72 -1.50 -5.52
CA GLU A 20 15.07 -0.29 -6.27
C GLU A 20 15.09 0.94 -5.37
N MET A 21 14.22 0.97 -4.35
CA MET A 21 14.19 2.05 -3.35
C MET A 21 15.43 1.95 -2.44
N ARG A 22 15.77 0.76 -1.93
CA ARG A 22 16.99 0.56 -1.14
C ARG A 22 18.27 0.80 -1.93
N ALA A 23 18.27 0.54 -3.25
CA ALA A 23 19.41 0.86 -4.09
C ALA A 23 19.68 2.37 -4.19
N ARG A 24 18.62 3.20 -4.14
CA ARG A 24 18.72 4.67 -4.14
C ARG A 24 18.95 5.26 -2.74
N GLN A 25 18.42 4.60 -1.71
CA GLN A 25 18.51 5.00 -0.31
C GLN A 25 18.97 3.80 0.53
N PRO A 26 20.29 3.49 0.54
CA PRO A 26 20.84 2.32 1.23
C PRO A 26 20.65 2.34 2.75
N GLU A 27 20.39 3.51 3.33
CA GLU A 27 20.13 3.73 4.75
C GLU A 27 18.74 3.26 5.20
N LEU A 28 17.84 2.95 4.26
CA LEU A 28 16.51 2.46 4.60
C LEU A 28 16.59 1.13 5.34
N PRO A 29 15.77 0.94 6.40
CA PRO A 29 15.73 -0.31 7.13
C PRO A 29 15.26 -1.46 6.23
N GLU A 30 15.73 -2.68 6.48
CA GLU A 30 15.26 -3.86 5.73
C GLU A 30 13.77 -4.12 5.91
N MET A 31 13.23 -3.76 7.07
CA MET A 31 11.83 -3.93 7.44
C MET A 31 11.45 -2.86 8.48
N VAL A 32 10.26 -2.30 8.32
CA VAL A 32 9.60 -1.47 9.33
C VAL A 32 8.42 -2.27 9.88
N PRO A 33 8.36 -2.51 11.20
CA PRO A 33 7.31 -3.32 11.79
C PRO A 33 5.95 -2.61 11.71
N ALA A 34 4.91 -3.37 12.00
CA ALA A 34 3.57 -2.83 12.26
C ALA A 34 3.62 -1.70 13.29
N GLY A 35 2.91 -0.60 13.04
CA GLY A 35 2.78 0.49 14.02
C GLY A 35 2.61 1.88 13.42
N PRO A 36 2.54 2.92 14.27
CA PRO A 36 2.23 4.29 13.86
C PRO A 36 3.29 4.91 12.93
N TYR A 37 4.53 4.42 12.98
CA TYR A 37 5.62 4.90 12.14
C TYR A 37 5.75 4.13 10.82
N ASN A 38 4.92 3.11 10.58
CA ASN A 38 4.97 2.33 9.36
C ASN A 38 4.43 3.15 8.16
N PRO A 39 5.17 3.25 7.06
CA PRO A 39 4.73 4.04 5.90
C PRO A 39 3.55 3.44 5.14
N LEU A 40 3.16 2.20 5.41
CA LEU A 40 1.92 1.59 4.92
C LEU A 40 0.70 1.92 5.79
N GLY A 41 0.90 2.49 6.98
CA GLY A 41 -0.17 2.88 7.90
C GLY A 41 -0.97 1.70 8.42
N ALA A 42 -2.24 1.96 8.72
CA ALA A 42 -3.09 1.03 9.46
C ALA A 42 -3.56 -0.19 8.64
N ARG A 43 -3.77 -0.06 7.32
CA ARG A 43 -4.30 -1.13 6.46
C ARG A 43 -3.61 -1.12 5.10
N ALA A 44 -3.52 -2.29 4.48
CA ALA A 44 -3.12 -2.45 3.08
C ALA A 44 -4.02 -3.44 2.34
N LEU A 45 -4.42 -3.08 1.12
CA LEU A 45 -5.04 -3.93 0.13
C LEU A 45 -4.02 -4.19 -0.99
N TYR A 46 -3.68 -5.46 -1.23
CA TYR A 46 -2.68 -5.86 -2.22
C TYR A 46 -3.35 -6.09 -3.56
N LEU A 47 -2.81 -5.46 -4.60
CA LEU A 47 -3.39 -5.51 -5.94
C LEU A 47 -2.69 -6.59 -6.77
N LEU A 48 -3.47 -7.53 -7.27
CA LEU A 48 -3.00 -8.65 -8.08
C LEU A 48 -3.54 -8.55 -9.50
N ARG A 49 -2.70 -8.92 -10.47
CA ARG A 49 -3.08 -9.12 -11.87
C ARG A 49 -2.87 -10.58 -12.21
N ASP A 50 -3.93 -11.26 -12.63
CA ASP A 50 -3.88 -12.68 -13.02
C ASP A 50 -3.23 -13.59 -11.96
N GLY A 51 -3.53 -13.32 -10.69
CA GLY A 51 -2.98 -14.06 -9.54
C GLY A 51 -1.54 -13.68 -9.15
N ARG A 52 -0.90 -12.75 -9.87
CA ARG A 52 0.47 -12.27 -9.57
C ARG A 52 0.44 -10.93 -8.85
N ASP A 53 1.31 -10.77 -7.86
CA ASP A 53 1.49 -9.49 -7.15
C ASP A 53 2.00 -8.42 -8.12
N THR A 54 1.34 -7.26 -8.12
CA THR A 54 1.75 -6.12 -8.93
C THR A 54 2.76 -5.23 -8.22
N LEU A 55 2.99 -5.45 -6.92
CA LEU A 55 3.68 -4.55 -5.97
C LEU A 55 2.91 -3.26 -5.66
N TYR A 56 1.78 -3.01 -6.32
CA TYR A 56 0.86 -1.91 -6.03
C TYR A 56 -0.06 -2.26 -4.87
N ARG A 57 -0.34 -1.25 -4.05
CA ARG A 57 -1.21 -1.38 -2.87
C ARG A 57 -2.07 -0.14 -2.72
N ILE A 58 -3.29 -0.31 -2.21
CA ILE A 58 -4.04 0.78 -1.60
C ILE A 58 -3.79 0.67 -0.11
N HIS A 59 -3.21 1.71 0.50
CA HIS A 59 -2.79 1.62 1.90
C HIS A 59 -2.90 2.96 2.64
N GLY A 60 -2.75 2.90 3.96
CA GLY A 60 -2.74 4.08 4.84
C GLY A 60 -1.45 4.89 4.74
N THR A 61 -1.19 5.76 5.71
CA THR A 61 0.06 6.53 5.75
C THR A 61 0.38 6.95 7.18
N ASN A 62 1.66 6.99 7.53
CA ASN A 62 2.17 7.67 8.73
C ASN A 62 2.39 9.18 8.48
N ASP A 63 2.35 9.62 7.23
CA ASP A 63 2.46 11.01 6.80
C ASP A 63 1.21 11.41 5.99
N PRO A 64 0.16 11.94 6.64
CA PRO A 64 -1.06 12.35 5.96
C PRO A 64 -0.87 13.60 5.10
N LYS A 65 0.16 14.42 5.36
CA LYS A 65 0.41 15.66 4.60
C LYS A 65 0.96 15.37 3.20
N GLY A 66 1.62 14.23 3.02
CA GLY A 66 2.13 13.76 1.72
C GLY A 66 1.09 13.14 0.79
N ILE A 67 -0.20 13.06 1.16
CA ILE A 67 -1.26 12.55 0.28
C ILE A 67 -1.52 13.56 -0.85
N GLY A 68 -1.61 13.07 -2.10
CA GLY A 68 -1.87 13.91 -3.27
C GLY A 68 -0.62 14.47 -3.96
N PHE A 69 0.58 14.14 -3.45
CA PHE A 69 1.84 14.48 -4.09
C PHE A 69 2.46 13.27 -4.82
N ASP A 70 3.12 13.51 -5.95
CA ASP A 70 3.66 12.52 -6.90
C ASP A 70 4.85 11.67 -6.36
N GLY A 71 5.08 11.68 -5.04
CA GLY A 71 6.22 11.03 -4.39
C GLY A 71 6.09 9.52 -4.19
N THR A 72 5.03 8.88 -4.67
CA THR A 72 4.81 7.44 -4.42
C THR A 72 5.43 6.60 -5.53
N SER A 73 6.22 5.58 -5.16
CA SER A 73 6.78 4.59 -6.10
C SER A 73 5.73 3.58 -6.58
N GLY A 74 4.52 4.07 -6.90
CA GLY A 74 3.41 3.29 -7.44
C GLY A 74 2.24 3.05 -6.48
N CYS A 75 2.37 3.20 -5.16
CA CYS A 75 1.25 2.88 -4.26
C CYS A 75 0.22 4.02 -4.09
N PHE A 76 -1.05 3.66 -3.85
CA PHE A 76 -2.14 4.61 -3.59
C PHE A 76 -2.28 4.84 -2.08
N ARG A 77 -1.92 6.05 -1.60
CA ARG A 77 -2.01 6.42 -0.19
C ARG A 77 -3.35 7.05 0.14
N LEU A 78 -3.95 6.61 1.24
CA LEU A 78 -5.13 7.20 1.86
C LEU A 78 -4.79 7.59 3.30
N THR A 79 -5.64 8.40 3.94
CA THR A 79 -5.53 8.60 5.39
C THR A 79 -5.79 7.27 6.10
N ASN A 80 -5.31 7.12 7.34
CA ASN A 80 -5.58 5.90 8.10
C ASN A 80 -7.08 5.69 8.34
N THR A 81 -7.85 6.76 8.53
CA THR A 81 -9.31 6.70 8.67
C THR A 81 -9.96 6.15 7.40
N ASP A 82 -9.61 6.70 6.24
CA ASP A 82 -10.22 6.31 4.96
C ASP A 82 -9.85 4.89 4.57
N VAL A 83 -8.58 4.48 4.74
CA VAL A 83 -8.19 3.11 4.42
C VAL A 83 -8.84 2.10 5.35
N ILE A 84 -9.06 2.44 6.62
CA ILE A 84 -9.77 1.56 7.57
C ILE A 84 -11.22 1.38 7.14
N ASP A 85 -11.89 2.45 6.71
CA ASP A 85 -13.26 2.36 6.20
C ASP A 85 -13.33 1.53 4.92
N LEU A 86 -12.48 1.82 3.93
CA LEU A 86 -12.39 1.06 2.69
C LEU A 86 -12.10 -0.43 2.95
N PHE A 87 -11.18 -0.71 3.85
CA PHE A 87 -10.80 -2.07 4.22
C PHE A 87 -12.00 -2.86 4.75
N LYS A 88 -12.93 -2.25 5.49
CA LYS A 88 -14.12 -2.95 5.99
C LYS A 88 -15.12 -3.30 4.89
N ARG A 89 -15.17 -2.50 3.83
CA ARG A 89 -16.18 -2.62 2.75
C ARG A 89 -15.73 -3.50 1.59
N VAL A 90 -14.42 -3.61 1.35
CA VAL A 90 -13.88 -4.31 0.18
C VAL A 90 -13.51 -5.76 0.51
N SER A 91 -14.03 -6.70 -0.28
CA SER A 91 -13.67 -8.12 -0.18
C SER A 91 -12.42 -8.47 -1.01
N VAL A 92 -11.72 -9.53 -0.62
CA VAL A 92 -10.74 -10.18 -1.51
C VAL A 92 -11.48 -10.66 -2.77
N GLY A 93 -10.86 -10.47 -3.93
CA GLY A 93 -11.45 -10.70 -5.26
C GLY A 93 -12.12 -9.47 -5.87
N ALA A 94 -12.33 -8.39 -5.11
CA ALA A 94 -12.95 -7.17 -5.63
C ALA A 94 -12.18 -6.59 -6.82
N ARG A 95 -12.91 -6.19 -7.86
CA ARG A 95 -12.36 -5.56 -9.07
C ARG A 95 -11.91 -4.14 -8.77
N VAL A 96 -10.69 -3.81 -9.20
CA VAL A 96 -10.11 -2.47 -9.15
C VAL A 96 -9.80 -2.02 -10.57
N VAL A 97 -10.21 -0.81 -10.93
CA VAL A 97 -9.93 -0.20 -12.24
C VAL A 97 -9.06 1.02 -12.01
N VAL A 98 -7.86 1.01 -12.59
CA VAL A 98 -6.91 2.14 -12.52
C VAL A 98 -6.99 2.90 -13.85
N GLN A 99 -7.31 4.18 -13.78
CA GLN A 99 -7.43 5.10 -14.92
C GLN A 99 -6.33 6.15 -14.92
#